data_AF-A0A0B6XWM5-F1
#
_entry.id   AF-A0A0B6XWM5-F1
#
_cell.length_a   1.000
_cell.length_b   1.000
_cell.length_c   1.000
_cell.angle_alpha   90.00
_cell.angle_beta   90.00
_cell.angle_gamma   90.00
#
_symmetry.space_group_name_H-M   'P 1'
#
loop_
_entity.id
_entity.type
_entity.pdbx_description
1 polymer ?
#
loop_
_entity_poly.entity_id
_entity_poly.type
_entity_poly.pdbx_seq_one_letter_code
_entity_poly.pdbx_strand_id
1 'polypeptide(L)'
;NIKLNKKVIKDYKLLLLVLVLVLLDLVILVTWQIVDPFDKEVKKLSPEIYEDHEIIPNIVYCYSNHMEIWLGTLYVFKGLLLAFGCFLAWETRHVTIPALNDSKYIGMSVYNVVITCVSGAAVSFVIEDKPTQSFIIIGLFIIFCTTITLCLVFLPKIIQLKLNPKGDEQRVRAALRKSSNKSNKPEYSIQKEKFKT
;
A
#
# COMPACT_ATOMS: atom_id res chain seq x y z
N ASN A 1 -21.94 25.93 -18.21
CA ASN A 1 -22.71 24.70 -18.45
C ASN A 1 -21.73 23.54 -18.70
N ILE A 2 -21.30 22.81 -17.66
CA ILE A 2 -20.34 21.69 -17.83
C ILE A 2 -21.10 20.41 -17.50
N LYS A 3 -21.58 19.71 -18.54
CA LYS A 3 -22.18 18.37 -18.41
C LYS A 3 -21.05 17.40 -18.04
N LEU A 4 -20.93 17.04 -16.76
CA LEU A 4 -20.09 15.94 -16.31
C LEU A 4 -20.71 14.62 -16.78
N ASN A 5 -20.35 14.24 -18.01
CA ASN A 5 -20.67 12.95 -18.59
C ASN A 5 -20.01 11.88 -17.70
N LYS A 6 -20.81 11.01 -17.07
CA LYS A 6 -20.35 10.00 -16.12
C LYS A 6 -19.58 8.94 -16.89
N LYS A 7 -18.29 9.21 -17.17
CA LYS A 7 -17.39 8.30 -17.84
C LYS A 7 -17.23 7.10 -16.91
N VAL A 8 -17.81 5.96 -17.29
CA VAL A 8 -17.57 4.69 -16.59
C VAL A 8 -16.08 4.40 -16.73
N ILE A 9 -15.33 4.67 -15.68
CA ILE A 9 -13.92 4.31 -15.59
C ILE A 9 -13.93 2.79 -15.48
N LYS A 10 -13.51 2.12 -16.56
CA LYS A 10 -13.43 0.66 -16.58
C LYS A 10 -12.21 0.20 -15.76
N ASP A 11 -12.40 -0.89 -15.02
CA ASP A 11 -11.41 -1.47 -14.10
C ASP A 11 -10.11 -1.90 -14.77
N TYR A 12 -10.13 -2.19 -16.09
CA TYR A 12 -8.93 -2.56 -16.85
C TYR A 12 -7.84 -1.49 -16.79
N LYS A 13 -8.20 -0.20 -16.64
CA LYS A 13 -7.21 0.89 -16.54
C LYS A 13 -6.43 0.84 -15.24
N LEU A 14 -7.10 0.50 -14.14
CA LEU A 14 -6.47 0.34 -12.83
C LEU A 14 -5.55 -0.89 -12.84
N LEU A 15 -6.05 -2.01 -13.37
CA LEU A 15 -5.27 -3.24 -13.48
C LEU A 15 -4.03 -3.05 -14.37
N LEU A 16 -4.17 -2.37 -15.51
CA LEU A 16 -3.05 -2.06 -16.39
C LEU A 16 -1.98 -1.21 -15.68
N LEU A 17 -2.37 -0.21 -14.89
CA LEU A 17 -1.43 0.60 -14.12
C LEU A 17 -0.65 -0.25 -13.11
N VAL A 18 -1.35 -1.13 -12.36
CA VAL A 18 -0.70 -2.03 -11.40
C VAL A 18 0.27 -2.99 -12.10
N LEU A 19 -0.14 -3.55 -13.24
CA LEU A 19 0.71 -4.43 -14.03
C LEU A 19 2.00 -3.75 -14.48
N VAL A 20 1.91 -2.50 -14.97
CA VAL A 20 3.10 -1.73 -15.36
C VAL A 20 4.04 -1.52 -14.18
N LEU A 21 3.52 -1.18 -12.99
CA LEU A 21 4.34 -1.01 -11.79
C LEU A 21 5.06 -2.32 -11.40
N VAL A 22 4.36 -3.45 -11.46
CA VAL A 22 4.96 -4.78 -11.18
C VAL A 22 6.01 -5.15 -12.21
N LEU A 23 5.77 -4.87 -13.50
CA LEU A 23 6.75 -5.13 -14.55
C LEU A 23 8.03 -4.31 -14.35
N LEU A 24 7.92 -3.06 -13.90
CA LEU A 24 9.09 -2.24 -13.58
C LEU A 24 9.91 -2.87 -12.44
N ASP A 25 9.26 -3.35 -11.37
CA ASP A 25 9.93 -4.06 -10.29
C ASP A 25 10.65 -5.31 -10.79
N LEU A 26 9.99 -6.12 -11.63
CA LEU A 26 10.59 -7.32 -12.21
C LEU A 26 11.82 -6.99 -13.07
N VAL A 27 11.74 -5.94 -13.90
CA VAL A 27 12.88 -5.50 -14.72
C VAL A 27 14.06 -5.11 -13.84
N ILE A 28 13.84 -4.33 -12.77
CA ILE A 28 14.91 -3.93 -11.84
C ILE A 28 15.55 -5.16 -11.19
N LEU A 29 14.74 -6.07 -10.64
CA LEU A 29 15.23 -7.26 -9.93
C LEU A 29 15.95 -8.23 -10.87
N VAL A 30 15.43 -8.44 -12.08
CA VAL A 30 16.07 -9.29 -13.09
C VAL A 30 17.38 -8.68 -13.57
N THR A 31 17.43 -7.36 -13.77
CA THR A 31 18.67 -6.67 -14.14
C THR A 31 19.72 -6.82 -13.05
N TRP A 32 19.34 -6.66 -11.78
CA TRP A 32 20.25 -6.90 -10.66
C TRP A 32 20.78 -8.34 -10.68
N GLN A 33 19.90 -9.34 -10.77
CA GLN A 33 20.30 -10.74 -10.74
C GLN A 33 21.23 -11.16 -11.90
N ILE A 34 21.10 -10.52 -13.08
CA ILE A 34 21.94 -10.82 -14.25
C ILE A 34 23.29 -10.10 -14.16
N VAL A 35 23.31 -8.84 -13.72
CA VAL A 35 24.50 -7.99 -13.74
C VAL A 35 25.38 -8.21 -12.51
N ASP A 36 24.78 -8.39 -11.35
CA ASP A 36 25.46 -8.53 -10.05
C ASP A 36 24.75 -9.62 -9.22
N PRO A 37 24.97 -10.91 -9.56
CA PRO A 37 24.29 -12.02 -8.90
C PRO A 37 24.68 -12.12 -7.42
N PHE A 38 23.81 -12.77 -6.64
CA PHE A 38 24.09 -13.04 -5.23
C PHE A 38 25.02 -14.26 -5.07
N ASP A 39 26.10 -14.06 -4.34
CA ASP A 39 27.02 -15.09 -3.88
C ASP A 39 26.92 -15.29 -2.36
N LYS A 40 27.45 -16.42 -1.88
CA LYS A 40 27.53 -16.72 -0.45
C LYS A 40 28.84 -16.16 0.11
N GLU A 41 28.74 -15.37 1.17
CA GLU A 41 29.88 -14.81 1.89
C GLU A 41 29.84 -15.21 3.38
N VAL A 42 31.01 -15.20 4.05
CA VAL A 42 31.15 -15.58 5.46
C VAL A 42 31.79 -14.44 6.26
N LYS A 43 31.05 -13.88 7.22
CA LYS A 43 31.54 -12.87 8.16
C LYS A 43 31.98 -13.55 9.44
N LYS A 44 33.26 -13.42 9.79
CA LYS A 44 33.79 -13.87 11.08
C LYS A 44 33.46 -12.83 12.15
N LEU A 45 32.86 -13.25 13.25
CA LEU A 45 32.61 -12.39 14.41
C LEU A 45 33.82 -12.38 15.34
N SER A 46 33.77 -11.51 16.36
CA SER A 46 34.77 -11.46 17.41
C SER A 46 34.92 -12.84 18.09
N PRO A 47 36.17 -13.30 18.34
CA PRO A 47 36.41 -14.57 18.99
C PRO A 47 35.86 -14.57 20.42
N GLU A 48 35.30 -15.70 20.82
CA GLU A 48 34.88 -15.98 22.19
C GLU A 48 35.83 -17.01 22.79
N ILE A 49 36.44 -16.68 23.94
CA ILE A 49 37.32 -17.59 24.67
C ILE A 49 36.44 -18.48 25.56
N TYR A 50 36.49 -19.78 25.32
CA TYR A 50 35.78 -20.77 26.12
C TYR A 50 36.78 -21.79 26.66
N GLU A 51 36.98 -21.78 27.98
CA GLU A 51 38.03 -22.55 28.67
C GLU A 51 39.42 -22.28 28.06
N ASP A 52 40.04 -23.28 27.44
CA ASP A 52 41.34 -23.21 26.76
C ASP A 52 41.21 -23.18 25.22
N HIS A 53 40.01 -22.92 24.70
CA HIS A 53 39.72 -22.88 23.26
C HIS A 53 39.24 -21.49 22.80
N GLU A 54 39.74 -21.06 21.65
CA GLU A 54 39.23 -19.87 20.95
C GLU A 54 38.18 -20.29 19.93
N ILE A 55 36.93 -19.87 20.14
CA ILE A 55 35.81 -20.15 19.23
C ILE A 55 35.53 -18.88 18.42
N ILE A 56 35.65 -18.98 17.09
CA ILE A 56 35.34 -17.87 16.18
C ILE A 56 33.97 -18.13 15.54
N PRO A 57 32.89 -17.48 16.00
CA PRO A 57 31.58 -17.62 15.39
C PRO A 57 31.56 -17.01 13.98
N ASN A 58 30.85 -17.67 13.06
CA ASN A 58 30.73 -17.25 11.67
C ASN A 58 29.26 -17.03 11.30
N ILE A 59 28.97 -15.95 10.58
CA ILE A 59 27.67 -15.69 9.96
C ILE A 59 27.80 -15.91 8.46
N VAL A 60 26.90 -16.72 7.91
CA VAL A 60 26.77 -16.93 6.46
C VAL A 60 25.67 -16.03 5.94
N TYR A 61 25.95 -15.24 4.90
CA TYR A 61 25.00 -14.30 4.31
C TYR A 61 25.10 -14.28 2.79
N CYS A 62 24.06 -13.77 2.13
CA CYS A 62 24.07 -13.53 0.69
C CYS A 62 24.63 -12.12 0.44
N TYR A 63 25.56 -12.03 -0.50
CA TYR A 63 26.27 -10.80 -0.83
C TYR A 63 26.25 -10.58 -2.34
N SER A 64 26.35 -9.32 -2.75
CA SER A 64 26.51 -8.87 -4.14
C SER A 64 27.51 -7.71 -4.12
N ASN A 65 28.35 -7.58 -5.15
CA ASN A 65 29.48 -6.63 -5.13
C ASN A 65 29.02 -5.18 -4.89
N HIS A 66 27.87 -4.81 -5.44
CA HIS A 66 27.28 -3.48 -5.30
C HIS A 66 25.93 -3.52 -4.57
N MET A 67 25.77 -4.42 -3.59
CA MET A 67 24.51 -4.63 -2.87
C MET A 67 23.88 -3.33 -2.35
N GLU A 68 24.67 -2.42 -1.77
CA GLU A 68 24.19 -1.13 -1.25
C GLU A 68 23.60 -0.23 -2.33
N ILE A 69 24.21 -0.21 -3.54
CA ILE A 69 23.74 0.62 -4.65
C ILE A 69 22.41 0.07 -5.18
N TRP A 70 22.30 -1.25 -5.32
CA TRP A 70 21.08 -1.90 -5.77
C TRP A 70 19.94 -1.80 -4.75
N LEU A 71 20.22 -2.07 -3.46
CA LEU A 71 19.26 -1.89 -2.37
C LEU A 71 18.83 -0.43 -2.24
N GLY A 72 19.77 0.51 -2.30
CA GLY A 72 19.48 1.95 -2.28
C GLY A 72 18.57 2.37 -3.41
N THR A 73 18.83 1.90 -4.63
CA THR A 73 17.98 2.17 -5.80
C THR A 73 16.57 1.64 -5.61
N LEU A 74 16.42 0.40 -5.10
CA LEU A 74 15.11 -0.19 -4.80
C LEU A 74 14.37 0.56 -3.69
N TYR A 75 15.06 0.93 -2.62
CA TYR A 75 14.47 1.68 -1.50
C TYR A 75 14.01 3.06 -1.92
N VAL A 76 14.78 3.77 -2.75
CA VAL A 76 14.35 5.06 -3.32
C VAL A 76 13.11 4.86 -4.20
N PHE A 77 13.11 3.87 -5.10
CA PHE A 77 11.95 3.59 -5.95
C PHE A 77 10.69 3.25 -5.14
N LYS A 78 10.79 2.34 -4.17
CA LYS A 78 9.68 1.97 -3.29
C LYS A 78 9.25 3.13 -2.39
N GLY A 79 10.18 3.93 -1.91
CA GLY A 79 9.92 5.14 -1.12
C GLY A 79 9.12 6.17 -1.91
N LEU A 80 9.46 6.41 -3.18
CA LEU A 80 8.69 7.29 -4.07
C LEU A 80 7.27 6.75 -4.32
N LEU A 81 7.12 5.45 -4.54
CA LEU A 81 5.80 4.81 -4.69
C LEU A 81 4.96 4.96 -3.42
N LEU A 82 5.56 4.77 -2.24
CA LEU A 82 4.89 4.96 -0.95
C LEU A 82 4.49 6.43 -0.73
N ALA A 83 5.36 7.38 -1.06
CA ALA A 83 5.06 8.81 -0.99
C ALA A 83 3.91 9.20 -1.93
N PHE A 84 3.91 8.68 -3.17
CA PHE A 84 2.81 8.87 -4.11
C PHE A 84 1.50 8.26 -3.60
N GLY A 85 1.54 7.05 -3.05
CA GLY A 85 0.38 6.41 -2.41
C GLY A 85 -0.18 7.24 -1.24
N CYS A 86 0.71 7.81 -0.42
CA CYS A 86 0.34 8.70 0.67
C CYS A 86 -0.31 9.99 0.15
N PHE A 87 0.26 10.60 -0.89
CA PHE A 87 -0.33 11.77 -1.55
C PHE A 87 -1.74 11.49 -2.07
N LEU A 88 -1.96 10.36 -2.74
CA LEU A 88 -3.29 9.95 -3.20
C LEU A 88 -4.26 9.70 -2.03
N ALA A 89 -3.78 9.10 -0.94
CA ALA A 89 -4.57 8.89 0.28
C ALA A 89 -4.94 10.22 0.97
N TRP A 90 -4.06 11.22 0.92
CA TRP A 90 -4.31 12.56 1.46
C TRP A 90 -5.39 13.29 0.67
N GLU A 91 -5.24 13.37 -0.66
CA GLU A 91 -6.21 14.02 -1.55
C GLU A 91 -7.61 13.42 -1.44
N THR A 92 -7.70 12.11 -1.16
CA THR A 92 -8.98 11.40 -1.05
C THR A 92 -9.63 11.49 0.34
N ARG A 93 -9.01 12.13 1.34
CA ARG A 93 -9.49 12.17 2.73
C ARG A 93 -10.76 13.00 2.95
N HIS A 94 -10.93 14.09 2.20
CA HIS A 94 -12.00 15.08 2.43
C HIS A 94 -13.27 14.87 1.59
N VAL A 95 -13.31 13.86 0.71
CA VAL A 95 -14.48 13.58 -0.15
C VAL A 95 -15.44 12.60 0.56
N THR A 96 -16.18 13.10 1.56
CA THR A 96 -17.13 12.31 2.37
C THR A 96 -18.47 12.09 1.66
N ILE A 97 -18.49 11.18 0.68
CA ILE A 97 -19.73 10.61 0.14
C ILE A 97 -20.01 9.28 0.88
N PRO A 98 -21.20 9.05 1.46
CA PRO A 98 -21.54 7.84 2.23
C PRO A 98 -21.39 6.49 1.49
N ALA A 99 -21.21 6.53 0.16
CA ALA A 99 -20.91 5.38 -0.69
C ALA A 99 -19.41 5.11 -0.89
N LEU A 100 -18.52 5.92 -0.29
CA LEU A 100 -17.06 5.88 -0.47
C LEU A 100 -16.29 5.62 0.85
N ASN A 101 -16.95 5.20 1.94
CA ASN A 101 -16.23 4.93 3.21
C ASN A 101 -15.17 3.81 3.07
N ASP A 102 -15.27 2.97 2.04
CA ASP A 102 -14.24 2.00 1.66
C ASP A 102 -12.90 2.66 1.32
N SER A 103 -12.90 3.84 0.67
CA SER A 103 -11.64 4.53 0.32
C SER A 103 -10.92 5.08 1.56
N LYS A 104 -11.66 5.36 2.65
CA LYS A 104 -11.08 5.81 3.92
C LYS A 104 -10.28 4.70 4.59
N TYR A 105 -10.81 3.47 4.63
CA TYR A 105 -10.07 2.33 5.19
C TYR A 105 -8.84 1.97 4.34
N ILE A 106 -8.94 2.11 3.02
CA ILE A 106 -7.80 1.96 2.10
C ILE A 106 -6.75 3.05 2.35
N GLY A 107 -7.16 4.31 2.57
CA GLY A 107 -6.23 5.38 2.93
C GLY A 107 -5.54 5.13 4.27
N MET A 108 -6.29 4.69 5.28
CA MET A 108 -5.74 4.33 6.61
C MET A 108 -4.72 3.18 6.53
N SER A 109 -4.96 2.20 5.66
CA SER A 109 -4.01 1.10 5.48
C SER A 109 -2.71 1.54 4.82
N VAL A 110 -2.74 2.51 3.89
CA VAL A 110 -1.53 3.11 3.32
C VAL A 110 -0.68 3.76 4.40
N TYR A 111 -1.27 4.55 5.32
CA TYR A 111 -0.52 5.14 6.43
C TYR A 111 0.13 4.09 7.34
N ASN A 112 -0.59 3.00 7.66
CA ASN A 112 -0.04 1.89 8.44
C ASN A 112 1.18 1.25 7.77
N VAL A 113 1.08 0.98 6.46
CA VAL A 113 2.17 0.39 5.68
C VAL A 113 3.38 1.32 5.66
N VAL A 114 3.20 2.63 5.42
CA VAL A 114 4.31 3.61 5.41
C VAL A 114 5.06 3.62 6.73
N ILE A 115 4.35 3.75 7.87
CA ILE A 115 4.97 3.80 9.20
C ILE A 115 5.75 2.51 9.48
N THR A 116 5.15 1.36 9.17
CA THR A 116 5.77 0.06 9.40
C THR A 116 6.97 -0.15 8.48
N CYS A 117 6.91 0.23 7.20
CA CYS A 117 8.05 0.10 6.29
C CYS A 117 9.23 0.99 6.69
N VAL A 118 8.98 2.24 7.10
CA VAL A 118 10.04 3.15 7.55
C VAL A 118 10.69 2.64 8.84
N SER A 119 9.89 2.22 9.82
CA SER A 119 10.41 1.66 11.07
C SER A 119 11.15 0.34 10.85
N GLY A 120 10.59 -0.57 10.04
CA GLY A 120 11.22 -1.85 9.70
C GLY A 120 12.57 -1.67 9.01
N ALA A 121 12.66 -0.75 8.03
CA ALA A 121 13.92 -0.43 7.37
C ALA A 121 14.96 0.14 8.35
N ALA A 122 14.56 1.09 9.22
CA ALA A 122 15.45 1.64 10.23
C ALA A 122 15.99 0.55 11.18
N VAL A 123 15.12 -0.36 11.62
CA VAL A 123 15.53 -1.50 12.47
C VAL A 123 16.47 -2.45 11.73
N SER A 124 16.24 -2.73 10.46
CA SER A 124 17.13 -3.57 9.64
C SER A 124 18.56 -3.02 9.58
N PHE A 125 18.74 -1.70 9.48
CA PHE A 125 20.06 -1.07 9.51
C PHE A 125 20.72 -1.09 10.89
N VAL A 126 19.93 -1.05 11.97
CA VAL A 126 20.46 -1.07 13.34
C VAL A 126 20.92 -2.46 13.76
N ILE A 127 20.33 -3.52 13.22
CA ILE A 127 20.59 -4.91 13.61
C ILE A 127 21.20 -5.68 12.44
N GLU A 128 22.44 -5.36 12.09
CA GLU A 128 23.16 -6.01 10.97
C GLU A 128 23.81 -7.34 11.41
N ASP A 129 24.46 -7.37 12.58
CA ASP A 129 25.32 -8.50 13.00
C ASP A 129 24.60 -9.58 13.84
N LYS A 130 23.28 -9.51 13.96
CA LYS A 130 22.50 -10.42 14.83
C LYS A 130 21.34 -11.07 14.08
N PRO A 131 21.60 -12.06 13.21
CA PRO A 131 20.62 -12.59 12.25
C PRO A 131 19.36 -13.13 12.91
N THR A 132 19.47 -13.81 14.05
CA THR A 132 18.31 -14.31 14.81
C THR A 132 17.41 -13.17 15.31
N GLN A 133 18.00 -12.07 15.78
CA GLN A 133 17.23 -10.92 16.28
C GLN A 133 16.57 -10.18 15.13
N SER A 134 17.32 -9.92 14.05
CA SER A 134 16.79 -9.26 12.85
C SER A 134 15.64 -10.06 12.25
N PHE A 135 15.78 -11.39 12.15
CA PHE A 135 14.73 -12.26 11.63
C PHE A 135 13.43 -12.18 12.45
N ILE A 136 13.53 -12.28 13.79
CA ILE A 136 12.36 -12.22 14.68
C ILE A 136 11.69 -10.85 14.57
N ILE A 137 12.47 -9.76 14.68
CA ILE A 137 11.91 -8.41 14.72
C ILE A 137 11.29 -8.03 13.38
N ILE A 138 12.02 -8.21 12.26
CA ILE A 138 11.51 -7.91 10.92
C ILE A 138 10.28 -8.77 10.62
N GLY A 139 10.31 -10.06 10.96
CA GLY A 139 9.17 -10.96 10.81
C GLY A 139 7.93 -10.48 11.55
N LEU A 140 8.08 -10.03 12.80
CA LEU A 140 6.98 -9.45 13.59
C LEU A 140 6.42 -8.18 12.94
N PHE A 141 7.27 -7.27 12.47
CA PHE A 141 6.84 -6.06 11.76
C PHE A 141 6.04 -6.41 10.50
N ILE A 142 6.49 -7.39 9.71
CA ILE A 142 5.77 -7.84 8.51
C ILE A 142 4.40 -8.41 8.89
N ILE A 143 4.35 -9.36 9.82
CA ILE A 143 3.09 -10.00 10.25
C ILE A 143 2.10 -8.97 10.79
N PHE A 144 2.56 -8.05 11.63
CA PHE A 144 1.72 -7.00 12.19
C PHE A 144 1.18 -6.07 11.10
N CYS A 145 2.05 -5.62 10.19
CA CYS A 145 1.67 -4.75 9.07
C CYS A 145 0.61 -5.40 8.17
N THR A 146 0.84 -6.65 7.75
CA THR A 146 -0.09 -7.38 6.88
C THR A 146 -1.40 -7.65 7.59
N THR A 147 -1.36 -8.03 8.87
CA THR A 147 -2.56 -8.31 9.67
C THR A 147 -3.43 -7.06 9.82
N ILE A 148 -2.84 -5.91 10.20
CA ILE A 148 -3.60 -4.65 10.31
C ILE A 148 -4.17 -4.24 8.97
N THR A 149 -3.39 -4.33 7.90
CA THR A 149 -3.83 -3.97 6.55
C THR A 149 -5.03 -4.82 6.11
N LEU A 150 -4.97 -6.14 6.30
CA LEU A 150 -6.07 -7.05 6.00
C LEU A 150 -7.29 -6.74 6.88
N CYS A 151 -7.10 -6.53 8.17
CA CYS A 151 -8.17 -6.20 9.09
C CYS A 151 -8.89 -4.90 8.69
N LEU A 152 -8.15 -3.84 8.38
CA LEU A 152 -8.72 -2.55 7.96
C LEU A 152 -9.51 -2.67 6.65
N VAL A 153 -9.02 -3.46 5.69
CA VAL A 153 -9.66 -3.57 4.37
C VAL A 153 -10.86 -4.53 4.37
N PHE A 154 -10.79 -5.64 5.11
CA PHE A 154 -11.77 -6.73 5.04
C PHE A 154 -12.78 -6.75 6.19
N LEU A 155 -12.41 -6.40 7.43
CA LEU A 155 -13.36 -6.38 8.55
C LEU A 155 -14.60 -5.50 8.30
N PRO A 156 -14.51 -4.24 7.82
CA PRO A 156 -15.71 -3.42 7.61
C PRO A 156 -16.63 -4.02 6.55
N LYS A 157 -16.10 -4.80 5.60
CA LYS A 157 -16.87 -5.50 4.56
C LYS A 157 -17.58 -6.73 5.14
N ILE A 158 -16.87 -7.53 5.92
CA ILE A 158 -17.44 -8.74 6.56
C ILE A 158 -18.55 -8.36 7.55
N ILE A 159 -18.37 -7.32 8.36
CA ILE A 159 -19.38 -6.83 9.31
C ILE A 159 -20.63 -6.36 8.56
N GLN A 160 -20.47 -5.58 7.47
CA GLN A 160 -21.59 -5.14 6.64
C GLN A 160 -22.36 -6.31 6.02
N LEU A 161 -21.66 -7.35 5.54
CA LEU A 161 -22.28 -8.56 4.99
C LEU A 161 -23.03 -9.38 6.05
N LYS A 162 -22.48 -9.47 7.28
CA LYS A 162 -23.12 -10.20 8.39
C LYS A 162 -24.35 -9.48 8.93
N LEU A 163 -24.30 -8.15 9.03
CA LEU A 163 -25.42 -7.34 9.51
C LEU A 163 -26.56 -7.25 8.48
N ASN A 164 -26.24 -7.28 7.18
CA ASN A 164 -27.23 -7.23 6.09
C ASN A 164 -27.04 -8.40 5.10
N PRO A 165 -27.43 -9.63 5.45
CA PRO A 165 -27.26 -10.81 4.59
C PRO A 165 -28.15 -10.79 3.34
N LYS A 166 -29.20 -9.97 3.32
CA LYS A 166 -29.98 -9.64 2.12
C LYS A 166 -29.44 -8.33 1.59
N GLY A 167 -28.51 -8.41 0.63
CA GLY A 167 -27.79 -7.26 0.07
C GLY A 167 -28.73 -6.09 -0.22
N ASP A 168 -28.31 -4.91 0.24
CA ASP A 168 -29.12 -3.70 0.28
C ASP A 168 -29.38 -3.17 -1.13
N GLU A 169 -30.37 -3.75 -1.82
CA GLU A 169 -30.99 -3.22 -3.04
C GLU A 169 -31.38 -1.75 -2.83
N GLN A 170 -31.62 -1.35 -1.59
CA GLN A 170 -31.93 -0.01 -1.11
C GLN A 170 -30.77 0.98 -1.21
N ARG A 171 -29.49 0.59 -1.08
CA ARG A 171 -28.33 1.50 -1.28
C ARG A 171 -28.07 1.76 -2.77
N VAL A 172 -28.18 0.72 -3.60
CA VAL A 172 -28.14 0.86 -5.07
C VAL A 172 -29.33 1.69 -5.55
N ARG A 173 -30.55 1.41 -5.07
CA ARG A 173 -31.76 2.20 -5.37
C ARG A 173 -31.68 3.61 -4.80
N ALA A 174 -31.10 3.87 -3.63
CA ALA A 174 -30.96 5.22 -3.09
C ALA A 174 -29.89 6.03 -3.82
N ALA A 175 -28.78 5.40 -4.24
CA ALA A 175 -27.77 6.03 -5.09
C ALA A 175 -28.33 6.31 -6.51
N LEU A 176 -29.08 5.37 -7.09
CA LEU A 176 -29.80 5.55 -8.36
C LEU A 176 -30.91 6.59 -8.26
N ARG A 177 -31.67 6.62 -7.15
CA ARG A 177 -32.75 7.59 -6.90
C ARG A 177 -32.21 8.98 -6.59
N LYS A 178 -31.05 9.11 -5.93
CA LYS A 178 -30.33 10.38 -5.77
C LYS A 178 -29.73 10.87 -7.10
N SER A 179 -29.32 9.95 -7.98
CA SER A 179 -28.89 10.27 -9.36
C SER A 179 -30.08 10.67 -10.25
N SER A 180 -31.23 10.01 -10.10
CA SER A 180 -32.47 10.29 -10.85
C SER A 180 -33.16 11.59 -10.38
N ASN A 181 -33.26 11.85 -9.07
CA ASN A 181 -33.77 13.13 -8.55
C ASN A 181 -32.89 14.34 -8.89
N LYS A 182 -31.59 14.13 -9.15
CA LYS A 182 -30.71 15.18 -9.66
C LYS A 182 -30.89 15.43 -11.16
N SER A 183 -31.41 14.45 -11.90
CA SER A 183 -31.80 14.56 -13.31
C SER A 183 -33.25 15.06 -13.51
N ASN A 184 -34.13 14.84 -12.52
CA ASN A 184 -35.56 15.19 -12.56
C ASN A 184 -35.92 16.46 -11.78
N LYS A 185 -34.95 17.26 -11.30
CA LYS A 185 -35.28 18.62 -10.84
C LYS A 185 -35.52 19.45 -12.11
N PRO A 186 -36.78 19.71 -12.50
CA PRO A 186 -37.06 20.36 -13.76
C PRO A 186 -36.59 21.80 -13.66
N GLU A 187 -36.13 22.28 -14.78
CA GLU A 187 -35.80 23.65 -15.14
C GLU A 187 -37.06 24.56 -15.06
N TYR A 188 -37.80 24.52 -13.95
CA TYR A 188 -39.06 25.26 -13.74
C TYR A 188 -38.98 26.33 -12.64
N SER A 189 -37.87 26.40 -11.90
CA SER A 189 -37.65 27.46 -10.90
C SER A 189 -36.86 28.66 -11.42
N ILE A 190 -36.43 28.67 -12.69
CA ILE A 190 -35.70 29.82 -13.28
C ILE A 190 -36.62 30.71 -14.14
N GLN A 191 -37.82 30.26 -14.52
CA GLN A 191 -38.71 31.05 -15.38
C GLN A 191 -39.68 32.00 -14.65
N LYS A 192 -39.82 31.90 -13.32
CA LYS A 192 -40.72 32.80 -12.55
C LYS A 192 -40.10 34.13 -12.12
N GLU A 193 -38.78 34.31 -12.20
CA GLU A 193 -38.13 35.60 -11.88
C GLU A 193 -37.94 36.51 -13.11
N LYS A 194 -38.20 36.03 -14.33
CA LYS A 194 -38.07 36.83 -15.57
C LYS A 194 -39.37 37.45 -16.10
N PHE A 195 -40.48 37.39 -15.35
CA PHE A 195 -41.75 38.02 -15.75
C PHE A 195 -42.28 39.03 -14.72
N LYS A 196 -41.38 39.60 -13.91
CA LYS A 196 -41.73 40.65 -12.95
C LYS A 196 -40.74 41.82 -13.05
N THR A 197 -40.54 42.33 -14.25
CA THR A 197 -40.08 43.69 -14.57
C THR A 197 -40.55 44.00 -15.98
#